data_AF-A0A7S1XHK5-F1
#
_entry.id   AF-A0A7S1XHK5-F1
#
_cell.length_a   1.000
_cell.length_b   1.000
_cell.length_c   1.000
_cell.angle_alpha   90.00
_cell.angle_beta   90.00
_cell.angle_gamma   90.00
#
_symmetry.space_group_name_H-M   'P 1'
#
loop_
_entity.id
_entity.type
_entity.pdbx_description
1 polymer ?
#
loop_
_entity_poly.entity_id
_entity_poly.type
_entity_poly.pdbx_seq_one_letter_code
_entity_poly.pdbx_strand_id
1 'polypeptide(L)'
;IVKTIRHSRSEGSLFWAVNRTVTTMGARLLRNWLLKPTRSLIEIRKRQELVGVMVKSPIARMTLRKELRSIFDMERLASRIGNGIASPRDVQCLARSVLSVRQLGSLLRSLEFSMDVVDSPIASLRDSLIDRRLIQVAEEVVESLVDPAPSTFPKLGVGDSYSRVIIRKGFDEELDRLRGGEAERKLEIQRYEAMKRKDLGLPSLKVVHVQHLGHVVRLPRVSVDQMSDLKLPPSFTRVASTKAEVRFRCKELAELQHQWDQMDGLIFS
;
A
#
# COMPACT_ATOMS: atom_id res chain seq x y z
N ILE A 1 -7.83 -16.40 34.31
CA ILE A 1 -7.79 -15.00 33.79
C ILE A 1 -8.21 -14.92 32.33
N VAL A 2 -7.49 -15.56 31.39
CA VAL A 2 -7.78 -15.48 29.94
C VAL A 2 -8.66 -16.62 29.41
N LYS A 3 -8.69 -17.75 30.13
CA LYS A 3 -9.55 -18.90 29.84
C LYS A 3 -10.31 -19.31 31.09
N THR A 4 -11.47 -19.95 30.90
CA THR A 4 -12.25 -20.58 31.96
C THR A 4 -11.59 -21.87 32.43
N ILE A 5 -11.76 -22.19 33.72
CA ILE A 5 -11.19 -23.41 34.33
C ILE A 5 -11.88 -24.67 33.77
N ARG A 6 -13.21 -24.64 33.63
CA ARG A 6 -14.03 -25.83 33.31
C ARG A 6 -13.91 -26.31 31.87
N HIS A 7 -13.72 -25.41 30.91
CA HIS A 7 -13.73 -25.74 29.47
C HIS A 7 -12.59 -25.13 28.66
N SER A 8 -11.63 -24.45 29.32
CA SER A 8 -10.53 -23.75 28.63
C SER A 8 -10.99 -22.77 27.53
N ARG A 9 -12.22 -22.25 27.64
CA ARG A 9 -12.81 -21.31 26.67
C ARG A 9 -12.42 -19.87 27.03
N SER A 10 -12.31 -19.02 26.01
CA SER A 10 -12.13 -17.57 26.18
C SER A 10 -13.40 -16.93 26.76
N GLU A 11 -14.57 -17.32 26.24
CA GLU A 11 -15.87 -16.89 26.73
C GLU A 11 -16.09 -17.28 28.20
N GLY A 12 -16.61 -16.34 28.99
CA GLY A 12 -16.77 -16.51 30.44
C GLY A 12 -15.49 -16.32 31.26
N SER A 13 -14.34 -16.03 30.63
CA SER A 13 -13.12 -15.64 31.37
C SER A 13 -13.19 -14.19 31.86
N LEU A 14 -12.38 -13.85 32.87
CA LEU A 14 -12.25 -12.46 33.34
C LEU A 14 -11.86 -11.51 32.20
N PHE A 15 -10.89 -11.90 31.37
CA PHE A 15 -10.48 -11.10 30.22
C PHE A 15 -11.65 -10.84 29.26
N TRP A 16 -12.45 -11.86 28.95
CA TRP A 16 -13.63 -11.70 28.09
C TRP A 16 -14.67 -10.74 28.70
N ALA A 17 -14.89 -10.81 30.01
CA ALA A 17 -15.86 -9.96 30.70
C ALA A 17 -15.46 -8.47 30.69
N VAL A 18 -14.18 -8.17 30.90
CA VAL A 18 -13.69 -6.78 31.04
C VAL A 18 -13.19 -6.17 29.73
N ASN A 19 -12.84 -6.98 28.73
CA ASN A 19 -12.28 -6.47 27.49
C ASN A 19 -13.35 -5.80 26.62
N ARG A 20 -13.38 -4.47 26.68
CA ARG A 20 -14.19 -3.58 25.83
C ARG A 20 -13.33 -2.67 24.97
N THR A 21 -12.06 -3.01 24.74
CA THR A 21 -11.15 -2.20 23.92
C THR A 21 -11.62 -2.18 22.46
N VAL A 22 -11.30 -1.11 21.75
CA VAL A 22 -11.69 -0.94 20.34
C VAL A 22 -10.54 -1.17 19.36
N THR A 23 -9.32 -1.34 19.87
CA THR A 23 -8.12 -1.67 19.09
C THR A 23 -7.53 -3.00 19.53
N THR A 24 -6.89 -3.71 18.59
CA THR A 24 -6.19 -4.97 18.85
C THR A 24 -5.01 -4.77 19.80
N MET A 25 -4.22 -3.71 19.59
CA MET A 25 -3.12 -3.35 20.48
C MET A 25 -3.59 -3.03 21.90
N GLY A 26 -4.75 -2.37 22.06
CA GLY A 26 -5.36 -2.12 23.37
C GLY A 26 -5.82 -3.40 24.06
N ALA A 27 -6.39 -4.36 23.30
CA ALA A 27 -6.75 -5.67 23.83
C ALA A 27 -5.52 -6.44 24.33
N ARG A 28 -4.40 -6.39 23.59
CA ARG A 28 -3.12 -6.98 23.99
C ARG A 28 -2.60 -6.33 25.28
N LEU A 29 -2.61 -4.99 25.36
CA LEU A 29 -2.17 -4.26 26.55
C LEU A 29 -2.99 -4.63 27.79
N LEU A 30 -4.32 -4.65 27.68
CA LEU A 30 -5.21 -5.04 28.77
C LEU A 30 -4.95 -6.49 29.21
N ARG A 31 -4.79 -7.41 28.25
CA ARG A 31 -4.44 -8.80 28.55
C ARG A 31 -3.13 -8.88 29.33
N ASN A 32 -2.12 -8.12 28.92
CA ASN A 32 -0.82 -8.08 29.59
C ASN A 32 -0.94 -7.54 31.02
N TRP A 33 -1.71 -6.49 31.24
CA TRP A 33 -1.95 -5.94 32.59
C TRP A 33 -2.65 -6.93 33.52
N LEU A 34 -3.63 -7.68 33.01
CA LEU A 34 -4.30 -8.70 33.83
C LEU A 34 -3.40 -9.88 34.17
N LEU A 35 -2.49 -10.26 33.26
CA LEU A 35 -1.55 -11.36 33.49
C LEU A 35 -0.33 -10.94 34.33
N LYS A 36 0.03 -9.66 34.29
CA LYS A 36 1.17 -9.08 35.01
C LYS A 36 0.73 -7.82 35.75
N PRO A 37 0.01 -7.94 36.88
CA PRO A 37 -0.41 -6.80 37.66
C PRO A 37 0.80 -5.99 38.16
N THR A 38 0.72 -4.67 38.07
CA THR A 38 1.76 -3.79 38.61
C THR A 38 1.67 -3.73 40.14
N ARG A 39 2.82 -3.60 40.81
CA ARG A 39 2.93 -3.38 42.26
C ARG A 39 3.24 -1.91 42.60
N SER A 40 3.41 -1.06 41.59
CA SER A 40 3.70 0.36 41.79
C SER A 40 2.42 1.11 42.17
N LEU A 41 2.38 1.64 43.40
CA LEU A 41 1.24 2.43 43.88
C LEU A 41 1.02 3.70 43.03
N ILE A 42 2.10 4.32 42.56
CA ILE A 42 2.06 5.51 41.70
C ILE A 42 1.33 5.19 40.39
N GLU A 43 1.70 4.07 39.74
CA GLU A 43 1.07 3.64 38.49
C GLU A 43 -0.40 3.24 38.69
N ILE A 44 -0.72 2.58 39.81
CA ILE A 44 -2.10 2.21 40.15
C ILE A 44 -2.98 3.46 40.29
N ARG A 45 -2.52 4.46 41.08
CA ARG A 45 -3.24 5.71 41.29
C ARG A 45 -3.44 6.47 39.97
N LYS A 46 -2.38 6.59 39.15
CA LYS A 46 -2.43 7.22 37.82
C LYS A 46 -3.50 6.58 36.93
N ARG A 47 -3.58 5.25 36.89
CA ARG A 47 -4.61 4.53 36.11
C ARG A 47 -6.01 4.74 36.66
N GLN A 48 -6.19 4.70 37.99
CA GLN A 48 -7.49 4.92 38.63
C GLN A 48 -8.03 6.31 38.35
N GLU A 49 -7.16 7.32 38.37
CA GLU A 49 -7.51 8.69 38.05
C GLU A 49 -7.96 8.83 36.60
N LEU A 50 -7.18 8.32 35.63
CA LEU A 50 -7.55 8.30 34.21
C LEU A 50 -8.89 7.60 33.96
N VAL A 51 -9.13 6.47 34.63
CA VAL A 51 -10.43 5.77 34.56
C VAL A 51 -11.53 6.65 35.15
N GLY A 52 -11.32 7.27 36.30
CA GLY A 52 -12.26 8.18 36.95
C GLY A 52 -12.67 9.35 36.06
N VAL A 53 -11.70 9.97 35.38
CA VAL A 53 -11.96 11.01 34.37
C VAL A 53 -12.88 10.50 33.28
N MET A 54 -12.55 9.35 32.69
CA MET A 54 -13.31 8.79 31.58
C MET A 54 -14.70 8.34 32.00
N VAL A 55 -14.89 7.89 33.25
CA VAL A 55 -16.20 7.55 33.81
C VAL A 55 -17.09 8.79 33.92
N LYS A 56 -16.56 9.90 34.46
CA LYS A 56 -17.26 11.19 34.62
C LYS A 56 -17.57 11.88 33.29
N SER A 57 -16.84 11.54 32.22
CA SER A 57 -16.94 12.20 30.90
C SER A 57 -17.47 11.25 29.81
N PRO A 58 -18.76 10.85 29.82
CA PRO A 58 -19.30 9.84 28.90
C PRO A 58 -19.23 10.24 27.43
N ILE A 59 -19.49 11.51 27.11
CA ILE A 59 -19.43 12.02 25.73
C ILE A 59 -18.00 11.92 25.21
N ALA A 60 -17.03 12.44 25.96
CA ALA A 60 -15.63 12.40 25.57
C ALA A 60 -15.09 10.97 25.46
N ARG A 61 -15.50 10.07 26.37
CA ARG A 61 -15.20 8.63 26.28
C ARG A 61 -15.74 8.02 24.99
N MET A 62 -16.95 8.37 24.58
CA MET A 62 -17.54 7.88 23.33
C MET A 62 -16.78 8.41 22.10
N THR A 63 -16.46 9.70 22.07
CA THR A 63 -15.69 10.33 21.00
C THR A 63 -14.29 9.72 20.89
N LEU A 64 -13.56 9.59 22.00
CA LEU A 64 -12.25 8.92 22.02
C LEU A 64 -12.33 7.48 21.52
N ARG A 65 -13.36 6.73 21.92
CA ARG A 65 -13.57 5.36 21.41
C ARG A 65 -13.86 5.32 19.92
N LYS A 66 -14.52 6.34 19.36
CA LYS A 66 -14.77 6.45 17.92
C LYS A 66 -13.46 6.70 17.17
N GLU A 67 -12.68 7.68 17.61
CA GLU A 67 -11.40 8.00 16.99
C GLU A 67 -10.37 6.85 17.14
N LEU A 68 -10.34 6.17 18.28
CA LEU A 68 -9.47 5.00 18.45
C LEU A 68 -9.80 3.84 17.49
N ARG A 69 -11.03 3.74 16.94
CA ARG A 69 -11.38 2.69 15.96
C ARG A 69 -10.74 2.88 14.60
N SER A 70 -10.38 4.11 14.22
CA SER A 70 -9.71 4.38 12.94
C SER A 70 -8.21 4.06 12.98
N ILE A 71 -7.67 3.88 14.18
CA ILE A 71 -6.26 3.55 14.40
C ILE A 71 -6.02 2.07 14.14
N PHE A 72 -5.16 1.78 13.18
CA PHE A 72 -4.71 0.44 12.87
C PHE A 72 -3.77 -0.09 13.96
N ASP A 73 -3.42 -1.38 13.90
CA ASP A 73 -2.50 -2.00 14.85
C ASP A 73 -1.06 -1.47 14.63
N MET A 74 -0.76 -0.30 15.22
CA MET A 74 0.49 0.43 15.02
C MET A 74 1.71 -0.37 15.47
N GLU A 75 1.62 -1.12 16.57
CA GLU A 75 2.72 -1.96 17.07
C GLU A 75 3.09 -3.04 16.04
N ARG A 76 2.07 -3.70 15.45
CA ARG A 76 2.30 -4.69 14.39
C ARG A 76 2.85 -4.05 13.11
N LEU A 77 2.32 -2.88 12.72
CA LEU A 77 2.75 -2.19 11.51
C LEU A 77 4.19 -1.66 11.64
N ALA A 78 4.53 -1.03 12.77
CA ALA A 78 5.88 -0.56 13.06
C ALA A 78 6.89 -1.72 13.05
N SER A 79 6.53 -2.88 13.62
CA SER A 79 7.38 -4.08 13.56
C SER A 79 7.59 -4.57 12.12
N ARG A 80 6.56 -4.56 11.27
CA ARG A 80 6.70 -4.96 9.85
C ARG A 80 7.60 -4.01 9.07
N ILE A 81 7.49 -2.70 9.34
CA ILE A 81 8.32 -1.67 8.70
C ILE A 81 9.77 -1.80 9.15
N GLY A 82 10.02 -1.91 10.46
CA GLY A 82 11.37 -2.09 11.01
C GLY A 82 12.08 -3.36 10.51
N ASN A 83 11.31 -4.41 10.18
CA ASN A 83 11.82 -5.65 9.61
C ASN A 83 11.91 -5.64 8.07
N GLY A 84 11.56 -4.54 7.39
CA GLY A 84 11.64 -4.44 5.91
C GLY A 84 10.63 -5.30 5.13
N ILE A 85 9.58 -5.81 5.79
CA ILE A 85 8.57 -6.70 5.19
C ILE A 85 7.19 -6.03 5.03
N ALA A 86 7.11 -4.73 5.26
CA ALA A 86 5.88 -3.96 5.15
C ALA A 86 5.50 -3.72 3.67
N SER A 87 4.22 -3.88 3.35
CA SER A 87 3.66 -3.49 2.05
C SER A 87 3.39 -1.97 1.98
N PRO A 88 3.18 -1.38 0.79
CA PRO A 88 2.78 0.03 0.68
C PRO A 88 1.52 0.36 1.49
N ARG A 89 0.56 -0.56 1.52
CA ARG A 89 -0.64 -0.44 2.35
C ARG A 89 -0.34 -0.44 3.85
N ASP A 90 0.62 -1.24 4.31
CA ASP A 90 1.04 -1.23 5.72
C ASP A 90 1.60 0.14 6.12
N VAL A 91 2.44 0.73 5.26
CA VAL A 91 3.04 2.06 5.47
C VAL A 91 1.94 3.13 5.49
N GLN A 92 1.01 3.11 4.52
CA GLN A 92 -0.13 4.03 4.47
C GLN A 92 -1.02 3.91 5.72
N CYS A 93 -1.32 2.69 6.17
CA CYS A 93 -2.13 2.46 7.37
C CYS A 93 -1.44 2.99 8.65
N LEU A 94 -0.11 2.84 8.76
CA LEU A 94 0.62 3.40 9.89
C LEU A 94 0.59 4.92 9.87
N ALA A 95 0.87 5.54 8.72
CA ALA A 95 0.84 7.00 8.57
C ALA A 95 -0.54 7.56 8.94
N ARG A 96 -1.63 6.98 8.42
CA ARG A 96 -3.00 7.37 8.81
C ARG A 96 -3.29 7.21 10.30
N SER A 97 -2.73 6.18 10.92
CA SER A 97 -2.87 5.96 12.36
C SER A 97 -2.18 7.07 13.16
N VAL A 98 -0.97 7.46 12.76
CA VAL A 98 -0.23 8.60 13.35
C VAL A 98 -1.04 9.90 13.22
N LEU A 99 -1.60 10.18 12.04
CA LEU A 99 -2.44 11.37 11.84
C LEU A 99 -3.71 11.35 12.68
N SER A 100 -4.28 10.17 12.93
CA SER A 100 -5.43 9.99 13.83
C SER A 100 -5.04 10.23 15.29
N VAL A 101 -3.82 9.85 15.71
CA VAL A 101 -3.30 10.14 17.05
C VAL A 101 -3.17 11.66 17.28
N ARG A 102 -2.78 12.43 16.27
CA ARG A 102 -2.78 13.91 16.34
C ARG A 102 -4.16 14.46 16.71
N GLN A 103 -5.23 13.90 16.13
CA GLN A 103 -6.62 14.28 16.44
C GLN A 103 -6.98 13.91 17.88
N LEU A 104 -6.59 12.72 18.35
CA LEU A 104 -6.76 12.33 19.77
C LEU A 104 -6.10 13.34 20.72
N GLY A 105 -4.92 13.84 20.38
CA GLY A 105 -4.24 14.86 21.16
C GLY A 105 -5.07 16.13 21.35
N SER A 106 -5.85 16.55 20.34
CA SER A 106 -6.77 17.69 20.46
C SER A 106 -7.95 17.41 21.39
N LEU A 107 -8.54 16.21 21.32
CA LEU A 107 -9.63 15.80 22.21
C LEU A 107 -9.19 15.72 23.68
N LEU A 108 -7.97 15.24 23.91
CA LEU A 108 -7.39 15.18 25.25
C LEU A 108 -7.15 16.59 25.83
N ARG A 109 -6.76 17.57 25.00
CA ARG A 109 -6.67 18.99 25.44
C ARG A 109 -8.02 19.56 25.89
N SER A 110 -9.07 19.32 25.10
CA SER A 110 -10.41 19.79 25.46
C SER A 110 -10.91 19.17 26.76
N LEU A 111 -10.60 17.90 26.99
CA LEU A 111 -10.89 17.21 28.25
C LEU A 111 -10.16 17.83 29.44
N GLU A 112 -8.85 18.07 29.29
CA GLU A 112 -8.04 18.70 30.33
C GLU A 112 -8.59 20.07 30.74
N PHE A 113 -8.91 20.93 29.77
CA PHE A 113 -9.48 22.26 30.04
C PHE A 113 -10.81 22.20 30.80
N SER A 114 -11.64 21.19 30.52
CA SER A 114 -12.94 21.04 31.17
C SER A 114 -12.89 20.61 32.64
N MET A 115 -11.73 20.16 33.12
CA MET A 115 -11.61 19.52 34.42
C MET A 115 -10.93 20.36 35.50
N ASP A 116 -10.32 21.48 35.13
CA ASP A 116 -9.65 22.42 36.06
C ASP A 116 -8.66 21.74 37.02
N VAL A 117 -7.95 20.71 36.53
CA VAL A 117 -6.99 19.93 37.33
C VAL A 117 -5.57 20.38 37.00
N VAL A 118 -4.93 21.06 37.96
CA VAL A 118 -3.47 21.30 37.98
C VAL A 118 -2.79 19.93 38.17
N ASP A 119 -1.89 19.54 37.26
CA ASP A 119 -1.24 18.21 37.18
C ASP A 119 -2.11 17.01 36.72
N SER A 120 -2.94 17.21 35.70
CA SER A 120 -3.72 16.11 35.11
C SER A 120 -2.83 15.04 34.43
N PRO A 121 -3.00 13.74 34.75
CA PRO A 121 -2.37 12.63 34.01
C PRO A 121 -2.67 12.62 32.49
N ILE A 122 -3.71 13.34 32.06
CA ILE A 122 -4.08 13.52 30.66
C ILE A 122 -3.08 14.41 29.93
N ALA A 123 -2.54 15.45 30.58
CA ALA A 123 -1.56 16.35 29.97
C ALA A 123 -0.28 15.58 29.59
N SER A 124 0.25 14.82 30.55
CA SER A 124 1.41 13.94 30.32
C SER A 124 1.14 12.91 29.21
N LEU A 125 -0.05 12.30 29.18
CA LEU A 125 -0.44 11.38 28.11
C LEU A 125 -0.47 12.08 26.74
N ARG A 126 -1.13 13.24 26.65
CA ARG A 126 -1.20 14.05 25.43
C ARG A 126 0.19 14.38 24.90
N ASP A 127 1.08 14.87 25.76
CA ASP A 127 2.41 15.32 25.35
C ASP A 127 3.25 14.14 24.84
N SER A 128 3.09 12.95 25.43
CA SER A 128 3.74 11.73 24.93
C SER A 128 3.20 11.21 23.59
N LEU A 129 2.01 11.62 23.17
CA LEU A 129 1.35 11.10 21.96
C LEU A 129 1.72 11.90 20.70
N ILE A 130 2.25 13.11 20.85
CA ILE A 130 2.46 14.04 19.74
C ILE A 130 3.96 14.21 19.49
N ASP A 131 4.47 13.50 18.47
CA ASP A 131 5.77 13.76 17.89
C ASP A 131 5.58 14.51 16.56
N ARG A 132 6.05 15.76 16.50
CA ARG A 132 5.91 16.62 15.30
C ARG A 132 6.63 16.04 14.09
N ARG A 133 7.80 15.45 14.28
CA ARG A 133 8.58 14.86 13.19
C ARG A 133 7.87 13.63 12.65
N LEU A 134 7.34 12.78 13.53
CA LEU A 134 6.57 11.61 13.11
C LEU A 134 5.29 12.00 12.35
N ILE A 135 4.62 13.08 12.77
CA ILE A 135 3.46 13.63 12.05
C ILE A 135 3.86 14.10 10.66
N GLN A 136 4.92 14.88 10.53
CA GLN A 136 5.39 15.37 9.23
C GLN A 136 5.71 14.22 8.26
N VAL A 137 6.41 13.19 8.74
CA VAL A 137 6.69 11.99 7.93
C VAL A 137 5.40 11.27 7.54
N ALA A 138 4.42 11.19 8.43
CA ALA A 138 3.14 10.58 8.12
C ALA A 138 2.33 11.37 7.08
N GLU A 139 2.39 12.70 7.11
CA GLU A 139 1.77 13.56 6.09
C GLU A 139 2.41 13.33 4.72
N GLU A 140 3.74 13.35 4.65
CA GLU A 140 4.50 13.08 3.42
C GLU A 140 4.21 11.69 2.83
N VAL A 141 4.10 10.66 3.67
CA VAL A 141 3.72 9.31 3.24
C VAL A 141 2.30 9.28 2.64
N VAL A 142 1.35 9.97 3.25
CA VAL A 142 -0.04 9.98 2.76
C VAL A 142 -0.17 10.79 1.46
N GLU A 143 0.62 11.85 1.31
CA GLU A 143 0.67 12.67 0.09
C GLU A 143 1.38 11.96 -1.06
N SER A 144 2.47 11.26 -0.77
CA SER A 144 3.27 10.52 -1.76
C SER A 144 2.59 9.28 -2.29
N LEU A 145 1.78 8.57 -1.49
CA LEU A 145 1.17 7.31 -1.91
C LEU A 145 -0.16 7.50 -2.64
N VAL A 146 -0.46 6.57 -3.55
CA VAL A 146 -1.81 6.41 -4.11
C VAL A 146 -2.80 5.98 -3.03
N ASP A 147 -4.07 6.35 -3.17
CA ASP A 147 -5.12 6.04 -2.22
C ASP A 147 -6.28 5.30 -2.89
N PRO A 148 -6.54 4.02 -2.54
CA PRO A 148 -5.83 3.19 -1.56
C PRO A 148 -4.49 2.65 -2.07
N ALA A 149 -3.50 2.52 -1.19
CA ALA A 149 -2.21 1.92 -1.52
C ALA A 149 -2.33 0.40 -1.75
N PRO A 150 -1.53 -0.19 -2.67
CA PRO A 150 -1.60 -1.61 -2.98
C PRO A 150 -1.14 -2.49 -1.80
N SER A 151 -1.79 -3.64 -1.64
CA SER A 151 -1.51 -4.61 -0.56
C SER A 151 -0.21 -5.39 -0.74
N THR A 152 0.39 -5.33 -1.92
CA THR A 152 1.64 -5.99 -2.27
C THR A 152 2.47 -5.06 -3.13
N PHE A 153 3.79 -5.20 -3.06
CA PHE A 153 4.62 -4.58 -4.09
C PHE A 153 4.27 -5.20 -5.45
N PRO A 154 4.01 -4.38 -6.48
CA PRO A 154 3.82 -4.86 -7.84
C PRO A 154 5.08 -5.62 -8.28
N LYS A 155 4.91 -6.81 -8.85
CA LYS A 155 6.03 -7.53 -9.46
C LYS A 155 6.47 -6.80 -10.72
N LEU A 156 7.76 -6.53 -10.86
CA LEU A 156 8.34 -6.06 -12.12
C LEU A 156 7.98 -7.06 -13.24
N GLY A 157 7.34 -6.57 -14.31
CA GLY A 157 7.14 -7.32 -15.55
C GLY A 157 5.80 -8.07 -15.73
N VAL A 158 4.88 -8.09 -14.76
CA VAL A 158 3.59 -8.83 -14.90
C VAL A 158 2.39 -7.96 -14.52
N GLY A 159 1.46 -7.76 -15.47
CA GLY A 159 0.17 -7.08 -15.26
C GLY A 159 0.07 -5.66 -15.81
N ASP A 160 -1.18 -5.21 -16.01
CA ASP A 160 -1.56 -3.87 -16.49
C ASP A 160 -0.92 -2.76 -15.62
N SER A 161 -0.40 -1.71 -16.28
CA SER A 161 0.36 -0.61 -15.66
C SER A 161 -0.33 0.07 -14.46
N TYR A 162 -1.66 -0.04 -14.33
CA TYR A 162 -2.40 0.49 -13.18
C TYR A 162 -2.12 -0.24 -11.86
N SER A 163 -1.75 -1.53 -11.89
CA SER A 163 -1.38 -2.27 -10.68
C SER A 163 0.06 -1.97 -10.22
N ARG A 164 0.80 -1.07 -10.90
CA ARG A 164 2.21 -0.75 -10.63
C ARG A 164 2.43 0.59 -9.93
N VAL A 165 1.40 1.42 -9.80
CA VAL A 165 1.55 2.79 -9.30
C VAL A 165 1.43 2.79 -7.78
N ILE A 166 2.56 2.94 -7.09
CA ILE A 166 2.60 3.12 -5.63
C ILE A 166 2.62 4.60 -5.26
N ILE A 167 3.47 5.38 -5.94
CA ILE A 167 3.64 6.82 -5.73
C ILE A 167 2.66 7.61 -6.62
N ARG A 168 2.02 8.64 -6.08
CA ARG A 168 1.09 9.53 -6.78
C ARG A 168 1.80 10.31 -7.88
N LYS A 169 1.08 10.62 -8.97
CA LYS A 169 1.54 11.57 -9.97
C LYS A 169 1.68 12.97 -9.35
N GLY A 170 2.74 13.68 -9.69
CA GLY A 170 3.06 15.03 -9.23
C GLY A 170 3.88 15.08 -7.94
N PHE A 171 4.20 13.92 -7.35
CA PHE A 171 5.04 13.87 -6.15
C PHE A 171 6.53 13.86 -6.48
N ASP A 172 6.91 13.21 -7.58
CA ASP A 172 8.29 13.07 -8.02
C ASP A 172 8.36 13.29 -9.53
N GLU A 173 9.04 14.36 -9.94
CA GLU A 173 9.13 14.79 -11.34
C GLU A 173 9.91 13.79 -12.20
N GLU A 174 10.94 13.17 -11.64
CA GLU A 174 11.79 12.18 -12.30
C GLU A 174 10.98 10.90 -12.60
N LEU A 175 10.23 10.43 -11.59
CA LEU A 175 9.32 9.29 -11.70
C LEU A 175 8.17 9.56 -12.67
N ASP A 176 7.65 10.79 -12.68
CA ASP A 176 6.59 11.18 -13.62
C ASP A 176 7.10 11.28 -15.06
N ARG A 177 8.32 11.78 -15.26
CA ARG A 177 9.00 11.78 -16.57
C ARG A 177 9.16 10.35 -17.08
N LEU A 178 9.62 9.44 -16.23
CA LEU A 178 9.73 8.00 -16.52
C LEU A 178 8.39 7.38 -16.93
N ARG A 179 7.33 7.67 -16.17
CA ARG A 179 5.97 7.18 -16.46
C ARG A 179 5.39 7.75 -17.75
N GLY A 180 5.68 9.02 -18.04
CA GLY A 180 5.30 9.68 -19.29
C GLY A 180 5.85 8.93 -20.50
N GLY A 181 7.14 8.58 -20.45
CA GLY A 181 7.80 7.77 -21.47
C GLY A 181 7.10 6.43 -21.70
N GLU A 182 6.71 5.70 -20.65
CA GLU A 182 5.99 4.41 -20.80
C GLU A 182 4.65 4.58 -21.53
N ALA A 183 3.91 5.65 -21.24
CA ALA A 183 2.62 5.93 -21.89
C ALA A 183 2.78 6.27 -23.38
N GLU A 184 3.79 7.07 -23.72
CA GLU A 184 4.13 7.41 -25.11
C GLU A 184 4.55 6.17 -25.89
N ARG A 185 5.43 5.33 -25.33
CA ARG A 185 5.84 4.04 -25.93
C ARG A 185 4.66 3.13 -26.20
N LYS A 186 3.72 3.03 -25.24
CA LYS A 186 2.50 2.21 -25.41
C LYS A 186 1.64 2.74 -26.56
N LEU A 187 1.50 4.06 -26.68
CA LEU A 187 0.74 4.68 -27.78
C LEU A 187 1.43 4.45 -29.13
N GLU A 188 2.75 4.53 -29.17
CA GLU A 188 3.55 4.28 -30.37
C GLU A 188 3.45 2.82 -30.85
N ILE A 189 3.50 1.85 -29.92
CA ILE A 189 3.24 0.43 -30.21
C ILE A 189 1.82 0.24 -30.76
N GLN A 190 0.82 0.89 -30.17
CA GLN A 190 -0.57 0.79 -30.64
C GLN A 190 -0.74 1.38 -32.04
N ARG A 191 -0.09 2.51 -32.34
CA ARG A 191 -0.07 3.12 -33.68
C ARG A 191 0.61 2.20 -34.69
N TYR A 192 1.76 1.62 -34.34
CA TYR A 192 2.47 0.66 -35.17
C TYR A 192 1.60 -0.58 -35.47
N GLU A 193 0.97 -1.15 -34.44
CA GLU A 193 0.05 -2.29 -34.57
C GLU A 193 -1.12 -1.98 -35.52
N ALA A 194 -1.77 -0.82 -35.34
CA ALA A 194 -2.89 -0.41 -36.18
C ALA A 194 -2.49 -0.17 -37.64
N MET A 195 -1.35 0.49 -37.86
CA MET A 195 -0.79 0.73 -39.19
C MET A 195 -0.48 -0.59 -39.91
N LYS A 196 0.27 -1.50 -39.27
CA LYS A 196 0.64 -2.78 -39.88
C LYS A 196 -0.55 -3.71 -40.10
N ARG A 197 -1.59 -3.67 -39.24
CA ARG A 197 -2.85 -4.38 -39.49
C ARG A 197 -3.50 -3.95 -40.81
N LYS A 198 -3.49 -2.64 -41.09
CA LYS A 198 -4.09 -2.06 -42.30
C LYS A 198 -3.23 -2.34 -43.54
N ASP A 199 -1.93 -2.08 -43.44
CA ASP A 199 -1.00 -2.18 -44.57
C ASP A 199 -0.82 -3.63 -45.06
N LEU A 200 -0.79 -4.60 -44.13
CA LEU A 200 -0.62 -6.00 -44.46
C LEU A 200 -1.95 -6.75 -44.63
N GLY A 201 -3.08 -6.10 -44.34
CA GLY A 201 -4.39 -6.76 -44.34
C GLY A 201 -4.54 -7.87 -43.29
N LEU A 202 -3.81 -7.78 -42.17
CA LEU A 202 -3.72 -8.81 -41.13
C LEU A 202 -4.40 -8.37 -39.83
N PRO A 203 -5.73 -8.50 -39.69
CA PRO A 203 -6.46 -8.03 -38.50
C PRO A 203 -6.04 -8.76 -37.21
N SER A 204 -5.56 -10.00 -37.33
CA SER A 204 -5.14 -10.82 -36.20
C SER A 204 -3.75 -10.47 -35.64
N LEU A 205 -3.02 -9.54 -36.26
CA LEU A 205 -1.70 -9.10 -35.83
C LEU A 205 -1.79 -8.43 -34.44
N LYS A 206 -0.94 -8.86 -33.49
CA LYS A 206 -0.76 -8.17 -32.21
C LYS A 206 0.72 -7.97 -31.92
N VAL A 207 1.10 -6.84 -31.33
CA VAL A 207 2.45 -6.63 -30.81
C VAL A 207 2.45 -7.00 -29.32
N VAL A 208 3.41 -7.83 -28.90
CA VAL A 208 3.53 -8.28 -27.50
C VAL A 208 4.97 -8.17 -27.04
N HIS A 209 5.16 -7.77 -25.78
CA HIS A 209 6.48 -7.76 -25.15
C HIS A 209 6.81 -9.12 -24.54
N VAL A 210 7.95 -9.70 -24.91
CA VAL A 210 8.48 -10.96 -24.36
C VAL A 210 9.83 -10.66 -23.71
N GLN A 211 9.98 -11.01 -22.43
CA GLN A 211 11.11 -10.58 -21.59
C GLN A 211 12.52 -10.83 -22.18
N HIS A 212 12.70 -11.90 -22.96
CA HIS A 212 14.00 -12.25 -23.60
C HIS A 212 14.07 -11.91 -25.10
N LEU A 213 12.98 -11.46 -25.72
CA LEU A 213 12.92 -11.14 -27.16
C LEU A 213 12.54 -9.69 -27.47
N GLY A 214 12.15 -8.91 -26.46
CA GLY A 214 11.59 -7.57 -26.62
C GLY A 214 10.19 -7.59 -27.23
N HIS A 215 9.81 -6.49 -27.89
CA HIS A 215 8.55 -6.41 -28.63
C HIS A 215 8.60 -7.26 -29.91
N VAL A 216 7.67 -8.21 -30.01
CA VAL A 216 7.53 -9.11 -31.16
C VAL A 216 6.12 -9.05 -31.73
N VAL A 217 6.02 -9.25 -33.04
CA VAL A 217 4.75 -9.38 -33.73
C VAL A 217 4.25 -10.80 -33.60
N ARG A 218 3.02 -10.93 -33.12
CA ARG A 218 2.35 -12.20 -32.83
C ARG A 218 1.20 -12.39 -33.80
N LEU A 219 1.22 -13.51 -34.50
CA LEU A 219 0.17 -13.93 -35.44
C LEU A 219 -0.34 -15.33 -35.06
N PRO A 220 -1.67 -15.58 -35.13
CA PRO A 220 -2.20 -16.92 -35.00
C PRO A 220 -1.64 -17.84 -36.09
N ARG A 221 -1.39 -19.10 -35.74
CA ARG A 221 -0.83 -20.06 -36.70
C ARG A 221 -1.75 -20.29 -37.90
N VAL A 222 -3.07 -20.26 -37.69
CA VAL A 222 -4.08 -20.32 -38.77
C VAL A 222 -3.87 -19.21 -39.80
N SER A 223 -3.61 -17.98 -39.34
CA SER A 223 -3.35 -16.86 -40.24
C SER A 223 -2.04 -17.02 -41.02
N VAL A 224 -1.05 -17.70 -40.42
CA VAL A 224 0.26 -17.98 -41.06
C VAL A 224 0.19 -19.16 -42.03
N ASP A 225 -0.63 -20.16 -41.74
CA ASP A 225 -0.82 -21.33 -42.61
C ASP A 225 -1.72 -20.98 -43.82
N GLN A 226 -2.64 -20.02 -43.68
CA GLN A 226 -3.43 -19.44 -44.78
C GLN A 226 -2.66 -18.40 -45.61
N MET A 227 -1.41 -18.12 -45.25
CA MET A 227 -0.58 -17.00 -45.73
C MET A 227 0.33 -17.35 -46.91
N SER A 228 0.05 -18.43 -47.64
CA SER A 228 0.89 -18.93 -48.75
C SER A 228 1.15 -17.91 -49.85
N ASP A 229 0.29 -16.89 -50.00
CA ASP A 229 0.31 -15.96 -51.14
C ASP A 229 0.53 -14.47 -50.79
N LEU A 230 0.76 -14.10 -49.52
CA LEU A 230 1.18 -12.73 -49.16
C LEU A 230 2.63 -12.70 -48.67
N LYS A 231 3.49 -12.02 -49.43
CA LYS A 231 4.88 -11.72 -49.07
C LYS A 231 4.90 -10.86 -47.81
N LEU A 232 5.05 -11.48 -46.64
CA LEU A 232 5.54 -10.76 -45.46
C LEU A 232 6.81 -9.99 -45.88
N PRO A 233 6.93 -8.69 -45.56
CA PRO A 233 8.09 -7.92 -45.95
C PRO A 233 9.37 -8.60 -45.44
N PRO A 234 10.51 -8.49 -46.15
CA PRO A 234 11.79 -9.06 -45.71
C PRO A 234 12.25 -8.60 -44.31
N SER A 235 11.65 -7.52 -43.79
CA SER A 235 11.89 -7.00 -42.45
C SER A 235 11.33 -7.86 -41.31
N PHE A 236 10.54 -8.91 -41.60
CA PHE A 236 9.99 -9.82 -40.60
C PHE A 236 10.77 -11.14 -40.55
N THR A 237 11.47 -11.39 -39.44
CA THR A 237 12.18 -12.65 -39.20
C THR A 237 11.44 -13.47 -38.15
N ARG A 238 11.13 -14.74 -38.45
CA ARG A 238 10.51 -15.65 -37.47
C ARG A 238 11.49 -15.96 -36.35
N VAL A 239 11.09 -15.74 -35.09
CA VAL A 239 11.95 -15.91 -33.91
C VAL A 239 11.47 -16.99 -32.95
N ALA A 240 10.16 -17.26 -32.89
CA ALA A 240 9.62 -18.34 -32.07
C ALA A 240 8.29 -18.83 -32.65
N SER A 241 7.91 -20.07 -32.33
CA SER A 241 6.59 -20.59 -32.66
C SER A 241 6.10 -21.56 -31.60
N THR A 242 4.81 -21.53 -31.34
CA THR A 242 4.09 -22.48 -30.49
C THR A 242 3.02 -23.20 -31.31
N LYS A 243 2.27 -24.11 -30.68
CA LYS A 243 1.14 -24.78 -31.35
C LYS A 243 0.05 -23.81 -31.83
N ALA A 244 -0.15 -22.67 -31.15
CA ALA A 244 -1.23 -21.73 -31.44
C ALA A 244 -0.79 -20.47 -32.21
N GLU A 245 0.46 -20.03 -32.05
CA GLU A 245 0.93 -18.72 -32.52
C GLU A 245 2.37 -18.75 -33.02
N VAL A 246 2.66 -17.90 -34.00
CA VAL A 246 4.01 -17.66 -34.54
C VAL A 246 4.41 -16.23 -34.20
N ARG A 247 5.67 -16.06 -33.78
CA ARG A 247 6.24 -14.78 -33.37
C ARG A 247 7.33 -14.35 -34.35
N PHE A 248 7.26 -13.10 -34.77
CA PHE A 248 8.17 -12.47 -35.71
C PHE A 248 8.83 -11.26 -35.08
N ARG A 249 10.14 -11.11 -35.28
CA ARG A 249 10.88 -9.90 -34.99
C ARG A 249 10.82 -9.02 -36.23
N CYS A 250 10.53 -7.73 -36.02
CA CYS A 250 10.59 -6.73 -37.08
C CYS A 250 11.73 -5.77 -36.81
N LYS A 251 12.46 -5.38 -37.86
CA LYS A 251 13.55 -4.40 -37.76
C LYS A 251 13.07 -3.06 -37.18
N GLU A 252 11.91 -2.58 -37.63
CA GLU A 252 11.32 -1.30 -37.19
C GLU A 252 11.00 -1.31 -35.68
N LEU A 253 10.45 -2.42 -35.17
CA LEU A 253 10.18 -2.58 -33.73
C LEU A 253 11.48 -2.72 -32.92
N ALA A 254 12.52 -3.33 -33.49
CA ALA A 254 13.81 -3.45 -32.84
C ALA A 254 14.52 -2.08 -32.73
N GLU A 255 14.39 -1.22 -33.75
CA GLU A 255 14.90 0.16 -33.72
C GLU A 255 14.16 1.01 -32.68
N LEU A 256 12.83 0.93 -32.62
CA LEU A 256 12.03 1.58 -31.58
C LEU A 256 12.42 1.11 -30.18
N GLN A 257 12.59 -0.22 -30.00
CA GLN A 257 13.08 -0.78 -28.74
C GLN A 257 14.45 -0.22 -28.38
N HIS A 258 15.39 -0.15 -29.33
CA HIS A 258 16.73 0.35 -29.06
C HIS A 258 16.73 1.83 -28.66
N GLN A 259 15.88 2.65 -29.28
CA GLN A 259 15.70 4.05 -28.90
C GLN A 259 15.16 4.17 -27.47
N TRP A 260 14.17 3.35 -27.10
CA TRP A 260 13.63 3.33 -25.74
C TRP A 260 14.66 2.85 -24.71
N ASP A 261 15.45 1.82 -25.05
CA ASP A 261 16.49 1.28 -24.18
C ASP A 261 17.62 2.31 -23.93
N GLN A 262 17.97 3.13 -24.93
CA GLN A 262 18.93 4.23 -24.76
C GLN A 262 18.38 5.34 -23.86
N MET A 263 17.09 5.67 -24.00
CA MET A 263 16.44 6.64 -23.11
C MET A 263 16.36 6.12 -21.68
N ASP A 264 16.08 4.82 -21.48
CA ASP A 264 16.03 4.21 -20.14
C ASP A 264 17.42 4.11 -19.50
N GLY A 265 18.45 3.76 -20.28
CA GLY A 265 19.84 3.67 -19.81
C GLY A 265 20.42 5.00 -19.29
N LEU A 266 19.88 6.14 -19.75
CA LEU A 266 20.22 7.47 -19.27
C LEU A 266 19.48 7.87 -17.99
N ILE A 267 18.43 7.15 -17.61
CA ILE A 267 17.59 7.48 -16.44
C ILE A 267 17.92 6.59 -15.23
N PHE A 268 18.53 5.42 -15.45
CA PHE A 268 18.96 4.50 -14.39
C PHE A 268 20.48 4.54 -14.09
N SER A 269 21.22 5.54 -14.60
CA SER A 269 22.63 5.83 -14.27
C SER A 269 22.74 6.95 -13.25
#